data_AF-A0A9W9Z1C6-F1
#
_entry.id   AF-A0A9W9Z1C6-F1
#
_cell.length_a   1.000
_cell.length_b   1.000
_cell.length_c   1.000
_cell.angle_alpha   90.00
_cell.angle_beta   90.00
_cell.angle_gamma   90.00
#
_symmetry.space_group_name_H-M   'P 1'
#
loop_
_entity.id
_entity.type
_entity.pdbx_description
1 polymer ?
#
loop_
_entity_poly.entity_id
_entity_poly.type
_entity_poly.pdbx_seq_one_letter_code
_entity_poly.pdbx_strand_id
1 'polypeptide(L)'
;MLVCAMTIFQVFVVFLALFDAKRRVDIKYYRNIGQSYSANLWDVLYGGFEGGLVVSTFVSILLLLHFMKCHRDHVLQLYRGETTSFQDVSLSPAALAPIALSVPRVHCAGSCNQEKRPLSAEMLKYLEDKALGFLPTVGMAVFLVLFQLFLAHFAFRDMTYPNITVTIDNRRLFSIMSYFLFFYNILLGIFSCFLRILKGMVLGVIFISRIDRTSLMQGYQRWDKAFVAYLGFITVLVAHRHPVMLVFCQLLIDRNKDQQPLQERPPTKPVQRTHLRDPESSAAYRREPRLPRMSYKAVNRWFVAVTLLRNPSLVKYRCQGREIRPVVRLGSINIGTQI
;
A
#
# COMPACT_ATOMS: atom_id res chain seq x y z
N MET A 1 -6.65 0.46 -12.97
CA MET A 1 -7.70 1.20 -12.24
C MET A 1 -9.03 1.14 -12.95
N LEU A 2 -9.21 1.85 -14.08
CA LEU A 2 -10.47 1.81 -14.82
C LEU A 2 -10.87 0.37 -15.19
N VAL A 3 -9.93 -0.42 -15.69
CA VAL A 3 -10.14 -1.86 -15.95
C VAL A 3 -10.61 -2.60 -14.70
N CYS A 4 -9.96 -2.39 -13.54
CA CYS A 4 -10.33 -3.05 -12.28
C CYS A 4 -11.74 -2.66 -11.80
N ALA A 5 -12.10 -1.37 -11.90
CA ALA A 5 -13.43 -0.89 -11.54
C ALA A 5 -14.50 -1.46 -12.48
N MET A 6 -14.22 -1.51 -13.79
CA MET A 6 -15.12 -2.12 -14.79
C MET A 6 -15.28 -3.62 -14.54
N THR A 7 -14.22 -4.34 -14.18
CA THR A 7 -14.32 -5.77 -13.86
C THR A 7 -15.13 -6.00 -12.59
N ILE A 8 -14.99 -5.16 -11.55
CA ILE A 8 -15.80 -5.28 -10.33
C ILE A 8 -17.28 -5.04 -10.66
N PHE A 9 -17.57 -4.01 -11.44
CA PHE A 9 -18.93 -3.72 -11.88
C PHE A 9 -19.53 -4.86 -12.72
N GLN A 10 -18.77 -5.38 -13.68
CA GLN A 10 -19.21 -6.50 -14.52
C GLN A 10 -19.49 -7.75 -13.68
N VAL A 11 -18.59 -8.10 -12.76
CA VAL A 11 -18.76 -9.23 -11.84
C VAL A 11 -19.99 -9.02 -10.97
N PHE A 12 -20.17 -7.84 -10.38
CA PHE A 12 -21.34 -7.51 -9.58
C PHE A 12 -22.66 -7.69 -10.34
N VAL A 13 -22.76 -7.13 -11.55
CA VAL A 13 -23.97 -7.24 -12.39
C VAL A 13 -24.26 -8.68 -12.76
N VAL A 14 -23.23 -9.47 -13.11
CA VAL A 14 -23.39 -10.90 -13.41
C VAL A 14 -23.89 -11.67 -12.19
N PHE A 15 -23.31 -11.42 -11.00
CA PHE A 15 -23.75 -12.07 -9.77
C PHE A 15 -25.17 -11.69 -9.38
N LEU A 16 -25.55 -10.41 -9.50
CA LEU A 16 -26.94 -9.99 -9.30
C LEU A 16 -27.87 -10.72 -10.26
N ALA A 17 -27.58 -10.73 -11.56
CA ALA A 17 -28.43 -11.40 -12.55
C ALA A 17 -28.58 -12.90 -12.27
N LEU A 18 -27.49 -13.58 -11.86
CA LEU A 18 -27.51 -14.99 -11.50
C LEU A 18 -28.33 -15.25 -10.23
N PHE A 19 -28.13 -14.46 -9.17
CA PHE A 19 -28.90 -14.61 -7.93
C PHE A 19 -30.39 -14.33 -8.17
N ASP A 20 -30.70 -13.31 -8.95
CA ASP A 20 -32.07 -12.90 -9.23
C ASP A 20 -32.81 -13.93 -10.12
N ALA A 21 -32.10 -14.53 -11.09
CA ALA A 21 -32.62 -15.67 -11.85
C ALA A 21 -32.85 -16.91 -10.96
N LYS A 22 -31.89 -17.22 -10.08
CA LYS A 22 -31.97 -18.37 -9.18
C LYS A 22 -33.08 -18.21 -8.14
N ARG A 23 -33.21 -17.02 -7.57
CA ARG A 23 -34.30 -16.62 -6.65
C ARG A 23 -35.66 -16.91 -7.28
N ARG A 24 -35.88 -16.49 -8.53
CA ARG A 24 -37.15 -16.75 -9.26
C ARG A 24 -37.44 -18.24 -9.44
N VAL A 25 -36.44 -19.05 -9.78
CA VAL A 25 -36.59 -20.51 -9.97
C VAL A 25 -36.89 -21.20 -8.64
N ASP A 26 -36.09 -20.92 -7.61
CA ASP A 26 -36.21 -21.56 -6.30
C ASP A 26 -37.56 -21.21 -5.65
N ILE A 27 -37.99 -19.95 -5.68
CA ILE A 27 -39.30 -19.53 -5.12
C ILE A 27 -40.45 -20.25 -5.83
N LYS A 28 -40.40 -20.36 -7.17
CA LYS A 28 -41.45 -21.05 -7.94
C LYS A 28 -41.49 -22.55 -7.62
N TYR A 29 -40.33 -23.17 -7.43
CA TYR A 29 -40.21 -24.57 -7.03
C TYR A 29 -40.83 -24.84 -5.65
N TYR A 30 -40.48 -24.06 -4.63
CA TYR A 30 -41.01 -24.27 -3.26
C TYR A 30 -42.49 -23.93 -3.14
N ARG A 31 -42.98 -22.92 -3.89
CA ARG A 31 -44.41 -22.59 -3.93
C ARG A 31 -45.23 -23.70 -4.59
N ASN A 32 -44.71 -24.36 -5.63
CA ASN A 32 -45.39 -25.49 -6.29
C ASN A 32 -45.49 -26.74 -5.39
N ILE A 33 -44.56 -26.94 -4.45
CA ILE A 33 -44.56 -28.05 -3.50
C ILE A 33 -45.49 -27.78 -2.29
N GLY A 34 -46.12 -26.60 -2.22
CA GLY A 34 -47.05 -26.23 -1.15
C GLY A 34 -46.37 -25.80 0.16
N GLN A 35 -45.03 -25.71 0.20
CA GLN A 35 -44.29 -25.22 1.37
C GLN A 35 -44.10 -23.70 1.31
N SER A 36 -45.14 -22.94 1.65
CA SER A 36 -45.09 -21.47 1.61
C SER A 36 -44.08 -20.87 2.60
N TYR A 37 -43.79 -21.54 3.71
CA TYR A 37 -42.83 -21.08 4.72
C TYR A 37 -41.38 -21.09 4.19
N SER A 38 -40.97 -22.17 3.52
CA SER A 38 -39.61 -22.28 2.97
C SER A 38 -39.39 -21.31 1.80
N ALA A 39 -40.42 -21.05 0.98
CA ALA A 39 -40.36 -20.05 -0.08
C ALA A 39 -40.08 -18.64 0.48
N ASN A 40 -40.78 -18.24 1.55
CA ASN A 40 -40.55 -16.95 2.21
C ASN A 40 -39.16 -16.86 2.86
N LEU A 41 -38.66 -17.95 3.44
CA LEU A 41 -37.31 -18.00 3.99
C LEU A 41 -36.23 -17.79 2.90
N TRP A 42 -36.37 -18.48 1.78
CA TRP A 42 -35.43 -18.33 0.65
C TRP A 42 -35.45 -16.92 0.10
N ASP A 43 -36.62 -16.27 0.03
CA ASP A 43 -36.73 -14.88 -0.40
C ASP A 43 -35.97 -13.91 0.52
N VAL A 44 -36.08 -14.08 1.84
CA VAL A 44 -35.31 -13.31 2.83
C VAL A 44 -33.80 -13.56 2.71
N LEU A 45 -33.38 -14.82 2.52
CA LEU A 45 -31.97 -15.16 2.34
C LEU A 45 -31.37 -14.53 1.07
N TYR A 46 -32.08 -14.61 -0.06
CA TYR A 46 -31.65 -13.97 -1.29
C TYR A 46 -31.58 -12.45 -1.16
N GLY A 47 -32.56 -11.82 -0.48
CA GLY A 47 -32.49 -10.39 -0.15
C GLY A 47 -31.28 -10.03 0.73
N GLY A 48 -30.93 -10.89 1.68
CA GLY A 48 -29.71 -10.75 2.48
C GLY A 48 -28.42 -10.85 1.66
N PHE A 49 -28.36 -11.79 0.71
CA PHE A 49 -27.22 -11.92 -0.21
C PHE A 49 -27.10 -10.72 -1.16
N GLU A 50 -28.21 -10.21 -1.68
CA GLU A 50 -28.24 -8.99 -2.50
C GLU A 50 -27.67 -7.80 -1.71
N GLY A 51 -28.13 -7.60 -0.46
CA GLY A 51 -27.59 -6.57 0.44
C GLY A 51 -26.09 -6.75 0.72
N GLY A 52 -25.66 -7.98 1.00
CA GLY A 52 -24.24 -8.30 1.22
C GLY A 52 -23.37 -8.03 -0.01
N LEU A 53 -23.87 -8.31 -1.22
CA LEU A 53 -23.19 -8.04 -2.47
C LEU A 53 -22.99 -6.53 -2.70
N VAL A 54 -24.01 -5.72 -2.40
CA VAL A 54 -23.93 -4.25 -2.46
C VAL A 54 -22.89 -3.72 -1.48
N VAL A 55 -22.91 -4.20 -0.22
CA VAL A 55 -21.90 -3.79 0.78
C VAL A 55 -20.48 -4.20 0.34
N SER A 56 -20.32 -5.42 -0.17
CA SER A 56 -19.02 -5.93 -0.65
C SER A 56 -18.45 -5.10 -1.80
N THR A 57 -19.31 -4.69 -2.77
CA THR A 57 -18.86 -3.83 -3.86
C THR A 57 -18.50 -2.43 -3.40
N PHE A 58 -19.28 -1.84 -2.49
CA PHE A 58 -18.96 -0.56 -1.88
C PHE A 58 -17.60 -0.59 -1.17
N VAL A 59 -17.37 -1.63 -0.34
CA VAL A 59 -16.07 -1.84 0.32
C VAL A 59 -14.95 -2.02 -0.70
N SER A 60 -15.16 -2.79 -1.76
CA SER A 60 -14.16 -3.00 -2.83
C SER A 60 -13.79 -1.70 -3.55
N ILE A 61 -14.77 -0.81 -3.81
CA ILE A 61 -14.53 0.51 -4.40
C ILE A 61 -13.73 1.39 -3.44
N LEU A 62 -14.07 1.42 -2.15
CA LEU A 62 -13.30 2.15 -1.14
C LEU A 62 -11.87 1.66 -1.03
N LEU A 63 -11.65 0.34 -1.06
CA LEU A 63 -10.32 -0.26 -1.04
C LEU A 63 -9.50 0.10 -2.29
N LEU A 64 -10.12 0.16 -3.46
CA LEU A 64 -9.49 0.65 -4.69
C LEU A 64 -9.08 2.13 -4.60
N LEU A 65 -9.96 3.00 -4.09
CA LEU A 65 -9.64 4.42 -3.90
C LEU A 65 -8.51 4.61 -2.89
N HIS A 66 -8.56 3.86 -1.78
CA HIS A 66 -7.49 3.87 -0.79
C HIS A 66 -6.17 3.35 -1.38
N PHE A 67 -6.21 2.30 -2.21
CA PHE A 67 -5.03 1.81 -2.92
C PHE A 67 -4.41 2.90 -3.80
N MET A 68 -5.22 3.70 -4.50
CA MET A 68 -4.69 4.80 -5.32
C MET A 68 -3.93 5.85 -4.50
N LYS A 69 -4.45 6.18 -3.31
CA LYS A 69 -3.75 7.09 -2.39
C LYS A 69 -2.44 6.47 -1.92
N CYS A 70 -2.47 5.23 -1.43
CA CYS A 70 -1.28 4.53 -0.97
C CYS A 70 -0.22 4.35 -2.06
N HIS A 71 -0.63 3.98 -3.27
CA HIS A 71 0.27 3.83 -4.42
C HIS A 71 1.02 5.14 -4.70
N ARG A 72 0.31 6.28 -4.70
CA ARG A 72 0.94 7.60 -4.87
C ARG A 72 1.97 7.86 -3.77
N ASP A 73 1.60 7.62 -2.52
CA ASP A 73 2.47 7.88 -1.37
C ASP A 73 3.72 6.97 -1.40
N HIS A 74 3.57 5.68 -1.72
CA HIS A 74 4.68 4.75 -1.87
C HIS A 74 5.64 5.15 -3.00
N VAL A 75 5.12 5.59 -4.14
CA VAL A 75 5.94 6.09 -5.26
C VAL A 75 6.72 7.35 -4.84
N LEU A 76 6.07 8.29 -4.13
CA LEU A 76 6.71 9.51 -3.64
C LEU A 76 7.81 9.24 -2.60
N GLN A 77 7.57 8.31 -1.68
CA GLN A 77 8.58 7.86 -0.71
C GLN A 77 9.78 7.26 -1.42
N LEU A 78 9.54 6.44 -2.45
CA LEU A 78 10.61 5.82 -3.21
C LEU A 78 11.43 6.84 -4.02
N TYR A 79 10.79 7.90 -4.54
CA TYR A 79 11.53 9.03 -5.16
C TYR A 79 12.41 9.79 -4.16
N ARG A 80 12.05 9.83 -2.87
CA ARG A 80 12.89 10.43 -1.82
C ARG A 80 14.00 9.51 -1.33
N GLY A 81 13.94 8.22 -1.66
CA GLY A 81 14.83 7.20 -1.09
C GLY A 81 14.53 6.88 0.37
N GLU A 82 13.36 7.25 0.89
CA GLU A 82 12.92 6.88 2.24
C GLU A 82 12.50 5.40 2.26
N THR A 83 13.32 4.54 2.86
CA THR A 83 13.12 3.08 2.88
C THR A 83 12.33 2.59 4.10
N THR A 84 11.68 3.47 4.86
CA THR A 84 11.06 3.16 6.16
C THR A 84 9.99 2.06 6.12
N SER A 85 9.39 1.79 4.95
CA SER A 85 8.42 0.69 4.75
C SER A 85 9.00 -0.54 4.02
N PHE A 86 10.23 -0.45 3.50
CA PHE A 86 10.83 -1.41 2.56
C PHE A 86 12.16 -2.01 3.03
N GLN A 87 12.55 -1.72 4.27
CA GLN A 87 13.88 -1.99 4.83
C GLN A 87 14.25 -3.49 4.88
N ASP A 88 13.26 -4.39 4.92
CA ASP A 88 13.48 -5.85 5.04
C ASP A 88 13.60 -6.59 3.68
N VAL A 89 13.38 -5.88 2.57
CA VAL A 89 13.28 -6.46 1.23
C VAL A 89 14.28 -5.77 0.30
N SER A 90 15.56 -5.88 0.65
CA SER A 90 16.70 -5.52 -0.22
C SER A 90 16.81 -6.50 -1.39
N LEU A 91 15.93 -6.37 -2.38
CA LEU A 91 16.02 -7.11 -3.63
C LEU A 91 16.63 -6.25 -4.75
N SER A 92 17.67 -6.80 -5.39
CA SER A 92 18.28 -6.25 -6.58
C SER A 92 17.25 -6.18 -7.73
N PRO A 93 17.13 -5.05 -8.46
CA PRO A 93 16.17 -4.88 -9.56
C PRO A 93 16.26 -5.98 -10.64
N ALA A 94 17.45 -6.55 -10.83
CA ALA A 94 17.72 -7.59 -11.82
C ALA A 94 17.05 -8.94 -11.53
N ALA A 95 16.74 -9.25 -10.26
CA ALA A 95 16.10 -10.51 -9.87
C ALA A 95 14.56 -10.48 -9.99
N LEU A 96 13.96 -9.30 -10.21
CA LEU A 96 12.50 -9.07 -10.14
C LEU A 96 11.83 -8.90 -11.51
N ALA A 97 12.60 -8.59 -12.56
CA ALA A 97 12.10 -8.47 -13.93
C ALA A 97 11.33 -9.70 -14.44
N PRO A 98 11.75 -10.96 -14.18
CA PRO A 98 10.97 -12.12 -14.63
C PRO A 98 9.69 -12.36 -13.80
N ILE A 99 9.60 -11.83 -12.57
CA ILE A 99 8.44 -12.05 -11.69
C ILE A 99 7.28 -11.12 -12.06
N ALA A 100 7.57 -9.87 -12.47
CA ALA A 100 6.56 -8.91 -12.92
C ALA A 100 5.79 -9.35 -14.18
N LEU A 101 6.39 -10.22 -15.00
CA LEU A 101 5.78 -10.79 -16.21
C LEU A 101 5.11 -12.15 -15.97
N SER A 102 5.38 -12.79 -14.83
CA SER A 102 4.67 -14.00 -14.42
C SER A 102 3.33 -13.60 -13.82
N VAL A 103 2.30 -13.49 -14.68
CA VAL A 103 0.91 -13.53 -14.22
C VAL A 103 0.76 -14.84 -13.47
N PRO A 104 0.46 -14.86 -12.15
CA PRO A 104 0.00 -16.07 -11.53
C PRO A 104 -1.28 -16.41 -12.27
N ARG A 105 -1.26 -17.45 -13.09
CA ARG A 105 -2.47 -18.13 -13.53
C ARG A 105 -3.04 -18.72 -12.26
N VAL A 106 -3.81 -17.92 -11.52
CA VAL A 106 -4.58 -18.38 -10.37
C VAL A 106 -5.54 -19.39 -10.97
N HIS A 107 -5.18 -20.67 -10.87
CA HIS A 107 -6.16 -21.72 -10.95
C HIS A 107 -7.10 -21.48 -9.78
N CYS A 108 -8.19 -20.75 -10.04
CA CYS A 108 -9.41 -20.87 -9.27
C CYS A 108 -10.01 -22.26 -9.58
N ALA A 109 -9.26 -23.32 -9.32
CA ALA A 109 -9.76 -24.67 -9.16
C ALA A 109 -10.12 -24.87 -7.67
N GLY A 110 -10.89 -23.92 -7.14
CA GLY A 110 -11.65 -24.11 -5.93
C GLY A 110 -13.04 -24.54 -6.37
N SER A 111 -13.18 -25.82 -6.69
CA SER A 111 -14.50 -26.44 -6.76
C SER A 111 -15.11 -26.38 -5.36
N CYS A 112 -15.78 -25.27 -5.05
CA CYS A 112 -16.72 -25.21 -3.93
C CYS A 112 -18.01 -25.93 -4.38
N ASN A 113 -17.93 -27.25 -4.56
CA ASN A 113 -19.06 -28.11 -4.23
C ASN A 113 -19.12 -28.20 -2.72
N GLN A 114 -19.51 -27.09 -2.09
CA GLN A 114 -19.97 -27.13 -0.72
C GLN A 114 -21.43 -27.57 -0.80
N GLU A 115 -21.63 -28.83 -0.44
CA GLU A 115 -22.92 -29.44 -0.15
C GLU A 115 -23.77 -28.45 0.66
N LYS A 116 -24.77 -27.87 -0.02
CA LYS A 116 -25.66 -26.87 0.53
C LYS A 116 -26.63 -27.57 1.48
N ARG A 117 -26.30 -27.60 2.78
CA ARG A 117 -27.33 -27.78 3.79
C ARG A 117 -28.12 -26.46 3.87
N PRO A 118 -29.45 -26.46 3.65
CA PRO A 118 -30.25 -25.26 3.80
C PRO A 118 -30.20 -24.85 5.26
N LEU A 119 -29.69 -23.64 5.53
CA LEU A 119 -29.76 -23.01 6.85
C LEU A 119 -31.23 -22.64 7.09
N SER A 120 -31.96 -23.56 7.70
CA SER A 120 -33.40 -23.43 7.98
C SER A 120 -33.64 -22.28 8.97
N ALA A 121 -34.79 -21.62 8.86
CA ALA A 121 -35.27 -20.61 9.80
C ALA A 121 -35.26 -21.08 11.26
N GLU A 122 -35.24 -22.39 11.49
CA GLU A 122 -35.06 -23.00 12.80
C GLU A 122 -33.65 -22.81 13.35
N MET A 123 -32.60 -22.81 12.52
CA MET A 123 -31.23 -22.54 12.96
C MET A 123 -31.04 -21.10 13.44
N LEU A 124 -31.83 -20.14 12.91
CA LEU A 124 -31.75 -18.72 13.29
C LEU A 124 -32.45 -18.45 14.62
N LYS A 125 -33.63 -19.05 14.84
CA LYS A 125 -34.28 -19.07 16.16
C LYS A 125 -33.45 -19.86 17.19
N TYR A 126 -32.86 -20.99 16.77
CA TYR A 126 -31.93 -21.75 17.59
C TYR A 126 -30.67 -20.95 17.92
N LEU A 127 -30.17 -20.12 16.98
CA LEU A 127 -29.04 -19.22 17.22
C LEU A 127 -29.42 -18.09 18.19
N GLU A 128 -30.61 -17.53 18.08
CA GLU A 128 -31.13 -16.47 18.95
C GLU A 128 -31.35 -17.00 20.37
N ASP A 129 -31.97 -18.18 20.51
CA ASP A 129 -32.16 -18.87 21.79
C ASP A 129 -30.84 -19.30 22.41
N LYS A 130 -29.88 -19.80 21.60
CA LYS A 130 -28.53 -20.13 22.06
C LYS A 130 -27.71 -18.89 22.41
N ALA A 131 -27.87 -17.79 21.67
CA ALA A 131 -27.18 -16.52 21.94
C ALA A 131 -27.69 -15.89 23.24
N LEU A 132 -29.00 -15.96 23.51
CA LEU A 132 -29.58 -15.55 24.78
C LEU A 132 -29.07 -16.42 25.94
N GLY A 133 -28.87 -17.72 25.72
CA GLY A 133 -28.22 -18.63 26.68
C GLY A 133 -26.71 -18.42 26.84
N PHE A 134 -26.03 -17.86 25.84
CA PHE A 134 -24.59 -17.51 25.90
C PHE A 134 -24.35 -16.15 26.56
N LEU A 135 -25.37 -15.29 26.61
CA LEU A 135 -25.32 -13.94 27.15
C LEU A 135 -24.87 -13.89 28.62
N PRO A 136 -25.36 -14.76 29.53
CA PRO A 136 -24.86 -14.82 30.91
C PRO A 136 -23.39 -15.24 30.97
N THR A 137 -22.97 -16.19 30.13
CA THR A 137 -21.58 -16.66 30.09
C THR A 137 -20.62 -15.56 29.63
N VAL A 138 -21.01 -14.78 28.61
CA VAL A 138 -20.27 -13.61 28.15
C VAL A 138 -20.29 -12.50 29.22
N GLY A 139 -21.43 -12.27 29.86
CA GLY A 139 -21.57 -11.31 30.97
C GLY A 139 -20.64 -11.64 32.14
N MET A 140 -20.56 -12.92 32.53
CA MET A 140 -19.63 -13.40 33.56
C MET A 140 -18.17 -13.25 33.14
N ALA A 141 -17.83 -13.52 31.87
CA ALA A 141 -16.49 -13.29 31.34
C ALA A 141 -16.09 -11.81 31.38
N VAL A 142 -16.99 -10.91 30.99
CA VAL A 142 -16.79 -9.45 31.07
C VAL A 142 -16.65 -9.00 32.52
N PHE A 143 -17.50 -9.51 33.42
CA PHE A 143 -17.42 -9.23 34.84
C PHE A 143 -16.06 -9.66 35.43
N LEU A 144 -15.56 -10.84 35.08
CA LEU A 144 -14.25 -11.31 35.54
C LEU A 144 -13.09 -10.44 35.02
N VAL A 145 -13.16 -9.96 33.77
CA VAL A 145 -12.17 -9.00 33.23
C VAL A 145 -12.25 -7.65 33.95
N LEU A 146 -13.45 -7.13 34.19
CA LEU A 146 -13.64 -5.88 34.94
C LEU A 146 -13.17 -6.02 36.39
N PHE A 147 -13.43 -7.17 37.03
CA PHE A 147 -12.96 -7.48 38.37
C PHE A 147 -11.43 -7.57 38.43
N GLN A 148 -10.79 -8.17 37.41
CA GLN A 148 -9.34 -8.18 37.29
C GLN A 148 -8.75 -6.78 37.10
N LEU A 149 -9.37 -5.95 36.26
CA LEU A 149 -8.96 -4.55 36.07
C LEU A 149 -9.15 -3.74 37.35
N PHE A 150 -10.24 -3.99 38.09
CA PHE A 150 -10.49 -3.37 39.39
C PHE A 150 -9.42 -3.75 40.42
N LEU A 151 -9.12 -5.05 40.57
CA LEU A 151 -8.04 -5.51 41.45
C LEU A 151 -6.68 -4.95 41.03
N ALA A 152 -6.39 -4.91 39.73
CA ALA A 152 -5.16 -4.32 39.22
C ALA A 152 -5.06 -2.82 39.56
N HIS A 153 -6.15 -2.07 39.44
CA HIS A 153 -6.18 -0.64 39.66
C HIS A 153 -6.20 -0.23 41.13
N PHE A 154 -6.95 -0.95 41.97
CA PHE A 154 -7.18 -0.61 43.39
C PHE A 154 -6.31 -1.38 44.37
N ALA A 155 -5.99 -2.66 44.09
CA ALA A 155 -5.32 -3.54 45.06
C ALA A 155 -3.84 -3.80 44.75
N PHE A 156 -3.43 -3.71 43.47
CA PHE A 156 -2.05 -4.04 43.06
C PHE A 156 -1.23 -2.83 42.61
N ARG A 157 -1.86 -1.77 42.11
CA ARG A 157 -1.16 -0.59 41.62
C ARG A 157 -0.94 0.40 42.74
N ASP A 158 0.33 0.65 43.01
CA ASP A 158 0.77 1.73 43.88
C ASP A 158 0.45 3.08 43.22
N MET A 159 -0.40 3.88 43.84
CA MET A 159 -0.72 5.24 43.39
C MET A 159 0.38 6.26 43.76
N THR A 160 1.40 5.84 44.52
CA THR A 160 2.34 6.75 45.20
C THR A 160 3.56 7.11 44.35
N TYR A 161 3.94 6.30 43.35
CA TYR A 161 5.10 6.54 42.48
C TYR A 161 4.71 6.90 41.04
N PRO A 162 5.50 7.76 40.34
CA PRO A 162 5.23 8.11 38.94
C PRO A 162 5.33 6.87 38.04
N ASN A 163 4.52 6.84 36.96
CA ASN A 163 4.26 5.74 35.99
C ASN A 163 5.48 5.11 35.28
N ILE A 164 6.70 5.33 35.75
CA ILE A 164 7.95 4.89 35.15
C ILE A 164 8.32 3.48 35.68
N THR A 165 7.92 3.13 36.90
CA THR A 165 8.21 1.82 37.50
C THR A 165 6.92 1.11 37.92
N VAL A 166 6.69 -0.09 37.40
CA VAL A 166 5.57 -0.95 37.81
C VAL A 166 5.91 -1.58 39.17
N THR A 167 5.55 -0.91 40.26
CA THR A 167 5.68 -1.43 41.63
C THR A 167 4.34 -2.04 42.07
N ILE A 168 4.42 -3.24 42.69
CA ILE A 168 3.26 -3.97 43.20
C ILE A 168 3.31 -3.88 44.73
N ASP A 169 2.29 -3.27 45.35
CA ASP A 169 2.27 -3.07 46.81
C ASP A 169 2.18 -4.40 47.57
N ASN A 170 1.11 -5.16 47.35
CA ASN A 170 0.80 -6.35 48.12
C ASN A 170 1.11 -7.64 47.35
N ARG A 171 2.42 -7.95 47.25
CA ARG A 171 2.91 -9.11 46.50
C ARG A 171 2.28 -10.45 46.93
N ARG A 172 1.90 -10.59 48.22
CA ARG A 172 1.23 -11.80 48.74
C ARG A 172 -0.20 -11.93 48.22
N LEU A 173 -0.99 -10.84 48.28
CA LEU A 173 -2.35 -10.81 47.76
C LEU A 173 -2.36 -11.04 46.24
N PHE A 174 -1.41 -10.44 45.52
CA PHE A 174 -1.25 -10.66 44.08
C PHE A 174 -1.02 -12.14 43.74
N SER A 175 -0.16 -12.83 44.49
CA SER A 175 0.11 -14.26 44.29
C SER A 175 -1.14 -15.13 44.51
N ILE A 176 -1.88 -14.89 45.61
CA ILE A 176 -3.10 -15.65 45.94
C ILE A 176 -4.20 -15.40 44.89
N MET A 177 -4.43 -14.15 44.50
CA MET A 177 -5.45 -13.80 43.52
C MET A 177 -5.10 -14.30 42.12
N SER A 178 -3.83 -14.25 41.73
CA SER A 178 -3.36 -14.79 40.45
C SER A 178 -3.54 -16.31 40.39
N TYR A 179 -3.33 -17.02 41.50
CA TYR A 179 -3.57 -18.46 41.59
C TYR A 179 -5.06 -18.80 41.44
N PHE A 180 -5.94 -18.09 42.14
CA PHE A 180 -7.39 -18.32 42.03
C PHE A 180 -7.93 -17.99 40.63
N LEU A 181 -7.47 -16.87 40.04
CA LEU A 181 -7.90 -16.41 38.72
C LEU A 181 -7.25 -17.17 37.55
N PHE A 182 -6.24 -18.00 37.81
CA PHE A 182 -5.53 -18.78 36.79
C PHE A 182 -6.47 -19.64 35.94
N PHE A 183 -7.37 -20.39 36.58
CA PHE A 183 -8.33 -21.25 35.87
C PHE A 183 -9.27 -20.45 34.96
N TYR A 184 -9.79 -19.32 35.44
CA TYR A 184 -10.65 -18.44 34.65
C TYR A 184 -9.89 -17.78 33.49
N ASN A 185 -8.63 -17.42 33.71
CA ASN A 185 -7.75 -16.86 32.67
C ASN A 185 -7.47 -17.86 31.54
N ILE A 186 -7.37 -19.16 31.83
CA ILE A 186 -7.25 -20.18 30.78
C ILE A 186 -8.49 -20.19 29.88
N LEU A 187 -9.69 -20.19 30.47
CA LEU A 187 -10.95 -20.17 29.70
C LEU A 187 -11.09 -18.89 28.86
N LEU A 188 -10.80 -17.73 29.46
CA LEU A 188 -10.76 -16.45 28.74
C LEU A 188 -9.70 -16.44 27.63
N GLY A 189 -8.56 -17.09 27.85
CA GLY A 189 -7.48 -17.27 26.87
C GLY A 189 -7.92 -18.08 25.65
N ILE A 190 -8.67 -19.18 25.85
CA ILE A 190 -9.24 -19.98 24.75
C ILE A 190 -10.23 -19.14 23.93
N PHE A 191 -11.13 -18.41 24.60
CA PHE A 191 -12.09 -17.53 23.94
C PHE A 191 -11.39 -16.40 23.17
N SER A 192 -10.38 -15.77 23.76
CA SER A 192 -9.55 -14.75 23.11
C SER A 192 -8.80 -15.30 21.90
N CYS A 193 -8.30 -16.54 21.97
CA CYS A 193 -7.67 -17.22 20.84
C CYS A 193 -8.65 -17.42 19.67
N PHE A 194 -9.89 -17.85 19.97
CA PHE A 194 -10.94 -17.96 18.97
C PHE A 194 -11.26 -16.60 18.33
N LEU A 195 -11.42 -15.54 19.13
CA LEU A 195 -11.62 -14.19 18.61
C LEU A 195 -10.42 -13.68 17.80
N ARG A 196 -9.19 -14.07 18.15
CA ARG A 196 -7.98 -13.74 17.37
C ARG A 196 -8.02 -14.39 16.00
N ILE A 197 -8.41 -15.66 15.91
CA ILE A 197 -8.56 -16.37 14.63
C ILE A 197 -9.65 -15.70 13.80
N LEU A 198 -10.80 -15.37 14.41
CA LEU A 198 -11.91 -14.71 13.72
C LEU A 198 -11.50 -13.32 13.18
N LYS A 199 -10.84 -12.49 14.00
CA LYS A 199 -10.30 -11.19 13.58
C LYS A 199 -9.27 -11.35 12.47
N GLY A 200 -8.38 -12.34 12.57
CA GLY A 200 -7.39 -12.66 11.55
C GLY A 200 -8.03 -13.06 10.22
N MET A 201 -9.10 -13.87 10.26
CA MET A 201 -9.84 -14.26 9.06
C MET A 201 -10.53 -13.07 8.39
N VAL A 202 -11.23 -12.24 9.18
CA VAL A 202 -11.91 -11.04 8.66
C VAL A 202 -10.90 -10.06 8.03
N LEU A 203 -9.79 -9.78 8.73
CA LEU A 203 -8.72 -8.94 8.20
C LEU A 203 -8.09 -9.58 6.95
N GLY A 204 -7.85 -10.90 6.97
CA GLY A 204 -7.31 -11.63 5.83
C GLY A 204 -8.18 -11.52 4.57
N VAL A 205 -9.51 -11.65 4.69
CA VAL A 205 -10.45 -11.49 3.56
C VAL A 205 -10.48 -10.06 3.04
N ILE A 206 -10.35 -9.05 3.91
CA ILE A 206 -10.28 -7.65 3.47
C ILE A 206 -8.94 -7.39 2.76
N PHE A 207 -7.83 -7.89 3.32
CA PHE A 207 -6.49 -7.66 2.80
C PHE A 207 -6.15 -8.50 1.56
N ILE A 208 -6.77 -9.66 1.33
CA ILE A 208 -6.50 -10.47 0.12
C ILE A 208 -6.86 -9.72 -1.17
N SER A 209 -7.83 -8.80 -1.09
CA SER A 209 -8.23 -7.95 -2.23
C SER A 209 -7.19 -6.88 -2.58
N ARG A 210 -6.22 -6.63 -1.68
CA ARG A 210 -5.25 -5.55 -1.79
C ARG A 210 -3.83 -6.09 -1.93
N ILE A 211 -3.12 -5.63 -2.96
CA ILE A 211 -1.75 -6.07 -3.26
C ILE A 211 -0.67 -5.18 -2.61
N ASP A 212 -1.06 -4.02 -2.06
CA ASP A 212 -0.11 -3.02 -1.52
C ASP A 212 0.39 -3.33 -0.10
N ARG A 213 -0.27 -4.24 0.62
CA ARG A 213 0.20 -4.77 1.90
C ARG A 213 0.10 -6.28 1.91
N THR A 214 1.13 -6.94 2.42
CA THR A 214 1.06 -8.38 2.65
C THR A 214 0.17 -8.67 3.85
N SER A 215 -0.63 -9.74 3.76
CA SER A 215 -1.38 -10.27 4.91
C SER A 215 -0.49 -11.14 5.82
N LEU A 216 0.75 -11.44 5.40
CA LEU A 216 1.67 -12.27 6.17
C LEU A 216 2.42 -11.46 7.24
N MET A 217 2.89 -12.16 8.27
CA MET A 217 3.70 -11.56 9.33
C MET A 217 5.01 -10.98 8.78
N GLN A 218 5.49 -9.91 9.41
CA GLN A 218 6.78 -9.29 9.08
C GLN A 218 7.89 -10.35 9.16
N GLY A 219 8.66 -10.51 8.07
CA GLY A 219 9.63 -11.60 7.86
C GLY A 219 9.21 -12.65 6.83
N TYR A 220 7.91 -12.97 6.70
CA TYR A 220 7.40 -13.92 5.71
C TYR A 220 6.86 -13.27 4.43
N GLN A 221 7.02 -11.96 4.29
CA GLN A 221 6.52 -11.16 3.18
C GLN A 221 7.02 -11.62 1.79
N ARG A 222 8.17 -12.31 1.72
CA ARG A 222 8.70 -12.87 0.46
C ARG A 222 7.88 -14.04 -0.09
N TRP A 223 7.08 -14.68 0.74
CA TRP A 223 6.23 -15.82 0.33
C TRP A 223 4.98 -15.34 -0.41
N ASP A 224 4.59 -14.08 -0.19
CA ASP A 224 3.51 -13.42 -0.90
C ASP A 224 3.97 -12.96 -2.29
N LYS A 225 3.77 -13.82 -3.29
CA LYS A 225 4.15 -13.55 -4.68
C LYS A 225 3.50 -12.28 -5.25
N ALA A 226 2.27 -11.97 -4.83
CA ALA A 226 1.54 -10.81 -5.32
C ALA A 226 2.19 -9.52 -4.80
N PHE A 227 2.51 -9.48 -3.51
CA PHE A 227 3.23 -8.36 -2.91
C PHE A 227 4.64 -8.18 -3.51
N VAL A 228 5.39 -9.26 -3.72
CA VAL A 228 6.73 -9.20 -4.33
C VAL A 228 6.68 -8.68 -5.77
N ALA A 229 5.68 -9.12 -6.57
CA ALA A 229 5.48 -8.61 -7.92
C ALA A 229 5.15 -7.11 -7.93
N TYR A 230 4.30 -6.65 -7.01
CA TYR A 230 4.00 -5.23 -6.85
C TYR A 230 5.24 -4.40 -6.50
N LEU A 231 6.06 -4.86 -5.55
CA LEU A 231 7.31 -4.19 -5.20
C LEU A 231 8.29 -4.11 -6.38
N GLY A 232 8.43 -5.21 -7.12
CA GLY A 232 9.21 -5.25 -8.35
C GLY A 232 8.73 -4.24 -9.38
N PHE A 233 7.41 -4.17 -9.60
CA PHE A 233 6.80 -3.20 -10.52
C PHE A 233 7.11 -1.75 -10.14
N ILE A 234 6.91 -1.37 -8.87
CA ILE A 234 7.16 0.01 -8.41
C ILE A 234 8.65 0.37 -8.52
N THR A 235 9.54 -0.57 -8.21
CA THR A 235 10.99 -0.37 -8.27
C THR A 235 11.45 -0.12 -9.71
N VAL A 236 10.99 -0.95 -10.66
CA VAL A 236 11.28 -0.80 -12.10
C VAL A 236 10.68 0.52 -12.63
N LEU A 237 9.47 0.87 -12.20
CA LEU A 237 8.82 2.12 -12.58
C LEU A 237 9.62 3.35 -12.15
N VAL A 238 10.13 3.36 -10.91
CA VAL A 238 10.96 4.46 -10.40
C VAL A 238 12.33 4.50 -11.07
N ALA A 239 12.95 3.34 -11.34
CA ALA A 239 14.25 3.26 -12.01
C ALA A 239 14.21 3.82 -13.44
N HIS A 240 13.15 3.53 -14.21
CA HIS A 240 13.04 3.99 -15.61
C HIS A 240 12.35 5.34 -15.78
N ARG A 241 11.51 5.77 -14.84
CA ARG A 241 10.75 7.02 -14.94
C ARG A 241 10.89 7.88 -13.69
N HIS A 242 12.14 8.26 -13.40
CA HIS A 242 12.42 9.23 -12.36
C HIS A 242 12.12 10.65 -12.88
N PRO A 243 11.18 11.42 -12.28
CA PRO A 243 10.74 12.70 -12.83
C PRO A 243 11.88 13.73 -12.91
N VAL A 244 12.76 13.77 -11.92
CA VAL A 244 13.93 14.68 -11.92
C VAL A 244 14.89 14.37 -13.07
N MET A 245 15.07 13.08 -13.40
CA MET A 245 15.96 12.67 -14.49
C MET A 245 15.33 13.01 -15.84
N LEU A 246 14.03 12.76 -16.00
CA LEU A 246 13.31 13.09 -17.24
C LEU A 246 13.32 14.60 -17.50
N VAL A 247 13.04 15.43 -16.49
CA VAL A 247 13.10 16.88 -16.61
C VAL A 247 14.53 17.35 -16.89
N PHE A 248 15.54 16.76 -16.25
CA PHE A 248 16.94 17.06 -16.54
C PHE A 248 17.31 16.75 -18.00
N CYS A 249 16.92 15.59 -18.52
CA CYS A 249 17.13 15.24 -19.92
C CYS A 249 16.40 16.19 -20.87
N GLN A 250 15.16 16.58 -20.57
CA GLN A 250 14.40 17.55 -21.36
C GLN A 250 15.11 18.92 -21.41
N LEU A 251 15.57 19.42 -20.26
CA LEU A 251 16.33 20.67 -20.20
C LEU A 251 17.62 20.62 -21.03
N LEU A 252 18.31 19.47 -21.09
CA LEU A 252 19.48 19.30 -21.94
C LEU A 252 19.13 19.24 -23.43
N ILE A 253 18.03 18.58 -23.80
CA ILE A 253 17.56 18.50 -25.18
C ILE A 253 17.14 19.88 -25.69
N ASP A 254 16.35 20.63 -24.91
CA ASP A 254 15.89 21.96 -25.29
C ASP A 254 17.05 22.94 -25.43
N ARG A 255 18.04 22.87 -24.51
CA ARG A 255 19.26 23.66 -24.63
C ARG A 255 20.07 23.35 -25.89
N ASN A 256 20.15 22.08 -26.29
CA ASN A 256 20.88 21.69 -27.51
C ASN A 256 20.12 22.17 -28.76
N LYS A 257 18.78 22.09 -28.74
CA LYS A 257 17.94 22.65 -29.79
C LYS A 257 18.09 24.16 -29.92
N ASP A 258 18.28 24.92 -28.85
CA ASP A 258 18.52 26.37 -28.93
C ASP A 258 19.92 26.73 -29.47
N GLN A 259 20.88 25.82 -29.39
CA GLN A 259 22.23 26.01 -29.95
C GLN A 259 22.29 25.66 -31.46
N GLN A 260 21.42 24.79 -31.96
CA GLN A 260 21.36 24.39 -33.37
C GLN A 260 20.77 25.42 -34.37
N PRO A 261 19.83 26.34 -34.07
CA PRO A 261 19.33 27.33 -35.02
C PRO A 261 20.39 28.37 -35.42
N LEU A 262 21.55 28.39 -34.74
CA LEU A 262 22.71 29.20 -35.14
C LEU A 262 23.72 28.45 -36.03
N GLN A 263 23.63 27.11 -36.15
CA GLN A 263 24.60 26.28 -36.86
C GLN A 263 24.10 25.83 -38.26
N GLU A 264 22.79 25.84 -38.52
CA GLU A 264 22.19 25.51 -39.84
C GLU A 264 21.97 26.72 -40.78
N ARG A 265 22.89 27.70 -40.78
CA ARG A 265 23.05 28.53 -41.99
C ARG A 265 24.15 27.91 -42.86
N PRO A 266 23.80 27.29 -44.00
CA PRO A 266 24.82 26.75 -44.90
C PRO A 266 25.71 27.88 -45.43
N PRO A 267 27.00 27.60 -45.72
CA PRO A 267 27.85 28.57 -46.37
C PRO A 267 27.41 28.72 -47.83
N THR A 268 27.68 29.89 -48.41
CA THR A 268 27.54 30.25 -49.84
C THR A 268 26.14 30.66 -50.34
N LYS A 269 25.96 31.97 -50.56
CA LYS A 269 25.95 32.62 -51.90
C LYS A 269 25.90 34.16 -51.73
N PRO A 270 26.71 34.94 -52.45
CA PRO A 270 26.55 36.40 -52.50
C PRO A 270 25.34 36.71 -53.39
N VAL A 271 24.28 37.26 -52.81
CA VAL A 271 23.16 37.80 -53.60
C VAL A 271 23.44 39.28 -53.82
N GLN A 272 23.83 39.57 -55.05
CA GLN A 272 23.99 40.88 -55.65
C GLN A 272 22.67 41.65 -55.53
N ARG A 273 22.66 42.75 -54.77
CA ARG A 273 21.55 43.69 -54.73
C ARG A 273 21.79 44.77 -55.78
N THR A 274 21.17 44.58 -56.93
CA THR A 274 21.01 45.64 -57.94
C THR A 274 20.10 46.73 -57.39
N HIS A 275 20.61 47.96 -57.46
CA HIS A 275 19.94 49.26 -57.43
C HIS A 275 18.41 49.29 -57.33
N LEU A 276 17.91 50.04 -56.36
CA LEU A 276 16.98 51.16 -56.59
C LEU A 276 17.17 52.17 -55.45
N ARG A 277 17.39 53.41 -55.88
CA ARG A 277 17.70 54.61 -55.09
C ARG A 277 16.38 55.24 -54.67
N ASP A 278 16.25 55.65 -53.41
CA ASP A 278 15.95 57.04 -53.02
C ASP A 278 15.84 57.22 -51.50
N PRO A 279 16.05 58.46 -50.98
CA PRO A 279 16.75 58.69 -49.72
C PRO A 279 15.88 59.27 -48.59
N GLU A 280 16.54 59.46 -47.44
CA GLU A 280 16.14 60.29 -46.29
C GLU A 280 15.16 59.72 -45.25
N SER A 281 15.70 59.23 -44.13
CA SER A 281 15.53 59.89 -42.84
C SER A 281 16.40 59.22 -41.78
N SER A 282 17.49 59.89 -41.44
CA SER A 282 17.94 60.18 -40.07
C SER A 282 17.75 59.12 -38.98
N ALA A 283 18.89 58.52 -38.61
CA ALA A 283 19.32 58.35 -37.22
C ALA A 283 18.38 57.64 -36.23
N ALA A 284 18.57 56.32 -36.11
CA ALA A 284 18.63 55.66 -34.80
C ALA A 284 19.41 54.35 -34.94
N TYR A 285 20.74 54.43 -34.86
CA TYR A 285 21.56 53.29 -34.46
C TYR A 285 21.12 52.87 -33.06
N ARG A 286 20.08 52.04 -32.95
CA ARG A 286 19.77 51.32 -31.72
C ARG A 286 20.91 50.33 -31.53
N ARG A 287 21.97 50.77 -30.85
CA ARG A 287 22.92 49.86 -30.22
C ARG A 287 22.09 49.01 -29.28
N GLU A 288 21.77 47.78 -29.69
CA GLU A 288 21.42 46.74 -28.74
C GLU A 288 22.47 46.79 -27.63
N PRO A 289 22.08 46.88 -26.35
CA PRO A 289 23.04 46.77 -25.27
C PRO A 289 23.73 45.43 -25.46
N ARG A 290 25.01 45.45 -25.86
CA ARG A 290 25.86 44.27 -25.80
C ARG A 290 26.01 43.98 -24.32
N LEU A 291 25.08 43.19 -23.80
CA LEU A 291 25.19 42.59 -22.48
C LEU A 291 26.60 42.01 -22.39
N PRO A 292 27.33 42.28 -21.29
CA PRO A 292 28.69 41.81 -21.16
C PRO A 292 28.67 40.32 -21.45
N ARG A 293 29.55 39.85 -22.36
CA ARG A 293 29.84 38.43 -22.54
C ARG A 293 30.52 37.94 -21.27
N MET A 294 29.78 37.92 -20.17
CA MET A 294 30.20 37.30 -18.95
C MET A 294 30.36 35.84 -19.31
N SER A 295 31.60 35.35 -19.24
CA SER A 295 31.91 34.00 -19.66
C SER A 295 30.98 33.06 -18.90
N TYR A 296 30.15 32.28 -19.63
CA TYR A 296 29.27 31.27 -19.03
C TYR A 296 30.04 30.36 -18.05
N LYS A 297 31.35 30.17 -18.27
CA LYS A 297 32.25 29.46 -17.37
C LYS A 297 32.43 30.14 -16.00
N ALA A 298 32.52 31.47 -15.95
CA ALA A 298 32.67 32.23 -14.71
C ALA A 298 31.38 32.20 -13.87
N VAL A 299 30.22 32.38 -14.52
CA VAL A 299 28.90 32.30 -13.85
C VAL A 299 28.66 30.90 -13.29
N ASN A 300 28.94 29.84 -14.06
CA ASN A 300 28.81 28.46 -13.59
C ASN A 300 29.74 28.15 -12.39
N ARG A 301 30.99 28.65 -12.40
CA ARG A 301 31.92 28.49 -11.27
C ARG A 301 31.40 29.16 -10.00
N TRP A 302 30.81 30.34 -10.13
CA TRP A 302 30.23 31.06 -9.00
C TRP A 302 28.98 30.35 -8.46
N PHE A 303 28.09 29.86 -9.34
CA PHE A 303 26.89 29.11 -8.94
C PHE A 303 27.23 27.81 -8.18
N VAL A 304 28.31 27.13 -8.59
CA VAL A 304 28.85 25.97 -7.86
C VAL A 304 29.35 26.38 -6.48
N ALA A 305 30.10 27.49 -6.36
CA ALA A 305 30.60 27.97 -5.07
C ALA A 305 29.46 28.33 -4.11
N VAL A 306 28.42 29.04 -4.59
CA VAL A 306 27.23 29.39 -3.79
C VAL A 306 26.48 28.14 -3.32
N THR A 307 26.32 27.14 -4.20
CA THR A 307 25.66 25.88 -3.85
C THR A 307 26.41 25.12 -2.75
N LEU A 308 27.74 25.07 -2.82
CA LEU A 308 28.58 24.40 -1.82
C LEU A 308 28.60 25.13 -0.48
N LEU A 309 28.59 26.47 -0.49
CA LEU A 309 28.57 27.26 0.74
C LEU A 309 27.25 27.10 1.51
N ARG A 310 26.13 26.96 0.79
CA ARG A 310 24.81 26.70 1.38
C ARG A 310 24.59 25.24 1.81
N ASN A 311 25.39 24.30 1.28
CA ASN A 311 25.24 22.86 1.55
C ASN A 311 26.59 22.24 1.94
N PRO A 312 27.05 22.42 3.20
CA PRO A 312 28.40 22.03 3.62
C PRO A 312 28.63 20.51 3.57
N SER A 313 27.58 19.69 3.71
CA SER A 313 27.67 18.23 3.60
C SER A 313 28.13 17.75 2.22
N LEU A 314 27.79 18.47 1.15
CA LEU A 314 28.16 18.13 -0.23
C LEU A 314 29.65 18.33 -0.53
N VAL A 315 30.37 19.11 0.28
CA VAL A 315 31.81 19.35 0.11
C VAL A 315 32.58 18.04 0.27
N LYS A 316 32.24 17.23 1.28
CA LYS A 316 32.89 15.94 1.55
C LYS A 316 32.68 14.96 0.39
N TYR A 317 31.44 14.84 -0.10
CA TYR A 317 31.11 13.97 -1.23
C TYR A 317 31.76 14.41 -2.54
N ARG A 318 31.91 15.72 -2.77
CA ARG A 318 32.59 16.24 -3.96
C ARG A 318 34.10 16.00 -3.92
N CYS A 319 34.72 16.09 -2.74
CA CYS A 319 36.13 15.76 -2.56
C CYS A 319 36.38 14.26 -2.76
N GLN A 320 35.55 13.40 -2.18
CA GLN A 320 35.63 11.93 -2.37
C GLN A 320 35.29 11.49 -3.81
N GLY A 321 34.29 12.12 -4.45
CA GLY A 321 33.91 11.80 -5.83
C GLY A 321 34.93 12.24 -6.90
N ARG A 322 35.90 13.11 -6.56
CA ARG A 322 37.08 13.37 -7.40
C ARG A 322 38.14 12.28 -7.27
N GLU A 323 38.01 11.41 -6.27
CA GLU A 323 38.94 10.35 -5.92
C GLU A 323 38.43 8.96 -6.35
N ILE A 324 37.53 8.88 -7.35
CA ILE A 324 37.03 7.60 -7.88
C ILE A 324 38.21 6.80 -8.47
N ARG A 325 38.77 5.91 -7.65
CA ARG A 325 39.57 4.76 -8.07
C ARG A 325 38.63 3.77 -8.77
N PRO A 326 38.99 3.21 -9.94
CA PRO A 326 38.17 2.22 -10.62
C PRO A 326 38.46 0.84 -10.02
N VAL A 327 37.93 0.51 -8.84
CA VAL A 327 37.97 -0.88 -8.36
C VAL A 327 36.74 -1.19 -7.51
N VAL A 328 35.76 -1.86 -8.11
CA VAL A 328 34.89 -2.79 -7.39
C VAL A 328 35.78 -3.94 -6.93
N ARG A 329 36.22 -3.95 -5.67
CA ARG A 329 36.67 -5.19 -5.01
C ARG A 329 35.49 -5.70 -4.21
N LEU A 330 34.94 -6.82 -4.65
CA LEU A 330 34.12 -7.71 -3.84
C LEU A 330 34.93 -8.00 -2.55
N GLY A 331 34.52 -7.40 -1.45
CA GLY A 331 35.11 -7.62 -0.14
C GLY A 331 34.75 -9.03 0.34
N SER A 332 35.77 -9.85 0.49
CA SER A 332 35.77 -11.16 1.15
C SER A 332 35.06 -11.11 2.50
N ILE A 333 34.09 -12.00 2.66
CA ILE A 333 33.49 -12.34 3.96
C ILE A 333 34.58 -13.04 4.78
N ASN A 334 35.09 -12.38 5.81
CA ASN A 334 35.86 -13.03 6.87
C ASN A 334 34.85 -13.74 7.79
N ILE A 335 34.77 -15.06 7.66
CA ILE A 335 34.17 -15.93 8.68
C ILE A 335 35.19 -16.03 9.80
N GLY A 336 34.99 -15.23 10.84
CA GLY A 336 35.69 -15.38 12.10
C GLY A 336 35.14 -16.60 12.84
N THR A 337 35.88 -17.69 12.78
CA THR A 337 35.87 -18.77 13.78
C THR A 337 36.16 -18.19 15.16
N GLN A 338 35.20 -18.33 16.08
CA GLN A 338 35.43 -18.41 17.52
C GLN A 338 34.60 -19.60 17.99
N ILE A 339 35.32 -20.51 18.64
CA ILE A 339 34.93 -21.84 19.13
C ILE A 339 33.93 -21.72 20.27
#